data_AF-A0A2E2XJD9-F1
#
_entry.id   AF-A0A2E2XJD9-F1
#
_cell.length_a   1.000
_cell.length_b   1.000
_cell.length_c   1.000
_cell.angle_alpha   90.00
_cell.angle_beta   90.00
_cell.angle_gamma   90.00
#
_symmetry.space_group_name_H-M   'P 1'
#
loop_
_entity.id
_entity.type
_entity.pdbx_description
1 polymer ?
#
loop_
_entity_poly.entity_id
_entity_poly.type
_entity_poly.pdbx_seq_one_letter_code
_entity_poly.pdbx_strand_id
1 'polypeptide(L)'
;MLLLIWLLNTATVVVIDGGFHAFREAFAMELTHSTHPKNQWRFLCDHHRHLLEQDVAGAKQFWGETVLSAREKMAQSLWRQALTTYGNAWETATILLHRDTDRSRAELRYSRTVAEFIYALRRVQNRCDANLLYQIASCELEGLPLTHIKQELMEPLVEAIACDYQEAADWINELPRMSEKVQSPIH
;
A
#
# COMPACT_ATOMS: atom_id res chain seq x y z
N MET A 1 -21.00 8.17 -15.28
CA MET A 1 -21.02 6.70 -15.36
C MET A 1 -20.26 6.12 -16.56
N LEU A 2 -20.21 6.79 -17.74
CA LEU A 2 -19.49 6.27 -18.92
C LEU A 2 -17.97 6.54 -18.94
N LEU A 3 -17.46 7.47 -18.13
CA LEU A 3 -16.01 7.77 -18.02
C LEU A 3 -15.21 6.69 -17.25
N LEU A 4 -15.85 5.95 -16.34
CA LEU A 4 -15.19 4.91 -15.53
C LEU A 4 -14.91 3.62 -16.31
N ILE A 5 -15.73 3.29 -17.31
CA ILE A 5 -15.51 2.11 -18.16
C ILE A 5 -14.31 2.35 -19.11
N TRP A 6 -14.03 3.61 -19.45
CA TRP A 6 -12.89 3.94 -20.30
C TRP A 6 -11.55 3.84 -19.55
N LEU A 7 -11.49 4.28 -18.29
CA LEU A 7 -10.28 4.13 -17.44
C LEU A 7 -9.92 2.66 -17.18
N LEU A 8 -10.91 1.78 -17.08
CA LEU A 8 -10.70 0.34 -16.85
C LEU A 8 -10.16 -0.41 -18.08
N ASN A 9 -10.39 0.09 -19.32
CA ASN A 9 -9.96 -0.59 -20.55
C ASN A 9 -8.64 -0.07 -21.12
N THR A 10 -8.14 1.08 -20.67
CA THR A 10 -6.83 1.63 -21.09
C THR A 10 -5.76 1.54 -20.01
N ALA A 11 -6.06 0.93 -18.85
CA ALA A 11 -5.05 0.51 -17.88
C ALA A 11 -4.26 -0.71 -18.39
N THR A 12 -3.71 -0.58 -19.60
CA THR A 12 -2.42 -1.16 -19.93
C THR A 12 -1.50 -0.77 -18.79
N VAL A 13 -1.24 -1.74 -17.93
CA VAL A 13 -0.22 -1.68 -16.89
C VAL A 13 1.04 -1.20 -17.61
N VAL A 14 1.41 0.06 -17.41
CA VAL A 14 2.75 0.52 -17.76
C VAL A 14 3.64 -0.15 -16.73
N VAL A 15 4.04 -1.38 -17.05
CA VAL A 15 5.14 -2.06 -16.39
C VAL A 15 6.36 -1.21 -16.71
N ILE A 16 6.75 -0.32 -15.80
CA ILE A 16 8.09 0.26 -15.84
C ILE A 16 9.02 -0.89 -15.44
N ASP A 17 9.48 -1.63 -16.44
CA ASP A 17 10.34 -2.82 -16.32
C ASP A 17 11.79 -2.48 -15.84
N GLY A 18 11.97 -1.31 -15.22
CA GLY A 18 13.26 -0.81 -14.71
C GLY A 18 13.29 -0.53 -13.20
N GLY A 19 12.17 -0.65 -12.49
CA GLY A 19 12.04 -0.14 -11.11
C GLY A 19 12.87 -0.88 -10.05
N PHE A 20 13.32 -2.11 -10.30
CA PHE A 20 13.96 -2.93 -9.25
C PHE A 20 15.50 -2.90 -9.30
N HIS A 21 16.11 -2.59 -10.45
CA HIS A 21 17.58 -2.49 -10.56
C HIS A 21 18.10 -1.08 -10.30
N ALA A 22 17.37 -0.04 -10.72
CA ALA A 22 17.67 1.35 -10.36
C ALA A 22 17.56 1.61 -8.84
N PHE A 23 16.86 0.73 -8.11
CA PHE A 23 16.64 0.78 -6.67
C PHE A 23 17.93 0.52 -5.85
N ARG A 24 18.88 -0.27 -6.37
CA ARG A 24 20.15 -0.55 -5.66
C ARG A 24 21.23 0.51 -5.88
N GLU A 25 21.26 1.17 -7.04
CA GLU A 25 22.35 2.10 -7.37
C GLU A 25 22.11 3.53 -6.84
N ALA A 26 20.85 3.98 -6.76
CA ALA A 26 20.54 5.28 -6.16
C ALA A 26 20.79 5.32 -4.64
N PHE A 27 20.72 4.18 -3.95
CA PHE A 27 20.80 4.13 -2.49
C PHE A 27 22.24 4.10 -1.93
N ALA A 28 23.23 3.76 -2.76
CA ALA A 28 24.64 3.70 -2.32
C ALA A 28 25.39 5.04 -2.44
N MET A 29 24.88 6.00 -3.22
CA MET A 29 25.57 7.28 -3.47
C MET A 29 25.05 8.47 -2.66
N GLU A 30 23.90 8.36 -1.99
CA GLU A 30 23.16 9.52 -1.49
C GLU A 30 23.00 9.55 0.03
N LEU A 31 24.04 9.12 0.76
CA LEU A 31 24.12 9.27 2.22
C LEU A 31 24.97 10.47 2.68
N THR A 32 25.47 11.33 1.78
CA THR A 32 26.36 12.43 2.19
C THR A 32 25.77 13.84 2.12
N HIS A 33 24.79 14.19 1.30
CA HIS A 33 24.22 15.56 1.34
C HIS A 33 22.82 15.65 0.71
N SER A 34 21.76 15.45 1.48
CA SER A 34 20.43 16.00 1.11
C SER A 34 19.53 16.16 2.33
N THR A 35 19.07 17.39 2.56
CA THR A 35 18.06 17.70 3.56
C THR A 35 16.69 17.41 2.93
N HIS A 36 16.09 16.30 3.35
CA HIS A 36 14.82 15.70 2.91
C HIS A 36 14.80 14.96 1.56
N PRO A 37 14.95 13.63 1.56
CA PRO A 37 14.54 12.83 0.40
C PRO A 37 13.01 12.80 0.35
N LYS A 38 12.40 13.74 -0.38
CA LYS A 38 10.96 13.67 -0.70
C LYS A 38 10.71 12.52 -1.67
N ASN A 39 10.17 11.42 -1.12
CA ASN A 39 9.39 10.37 -1.79
C ASN A 39 10.08 9.61 -2.94
N GLN A 40 10.88 8.61 -2.58
CA GLN A 40 11.49 7.67 -3.54
C GLN A 40 10.53 6.53 -3.97
N TRP A 41 9.36 6.39 -3.34
CA TRP A 41 8.38 5.36 -3.70
C TRP A 41 7.19 6.03 -4.40
N ARG A 42 7.16 5.94 -5.74
CA ARG A 42 6.06 6.38 -6.60
C ARG A 42 5.52 5.21 -7.44
N PHE A 43 4.28 4.83 -7.22
CA PHE A 43 3.56 3.74 -7.89
C PHE A 43 2.47 4.28 -8.81
N LEU A 44 1.73 5.31 -8.38
CA LEU A 44 0.81 6.02 -9.25
C LEU A 44 1.58 7.04 -10.09
N CYS A 45 1.22 7.15 -11.38
CA CYS A 45 1.67 8.27 -12.19
C CYS A 45 1.02 9.57 -11.71
N ASP A 46 1.66 10.70 -12.00
CA ASP A 46 1.22 12.02 -11.52
C ASP A 46 -0.22 12.34 -11.95
N HIS A 47 -0.63 11.90 -13.15
CA HIS A 47 -1.99 12.08 -13.65
C HIS A 47 -3.03 11.35 -12.78
N HIS A 48 -2.84 10.04 -12.54
CA HIS A 48 -3.79 9.26 -11.72
C HIS A 48 -3.79 9.72 -10.26
N ARG A 49 -2.61 10.06 -9.71
CA ARG A 49 -2.51 10.63 -8.37
C ARG A 49 -3.34 11.91 -8.25
N HIS A 50 -3.20 12.82 -9.22
CA HIS A 50 -3.96 14.08 -9.23
C HIS A 50 -5.48 13.85 -9.29
N LEU A 51 -5.94 12.90 -10.10
CA LEU A 51 -7.36 12.55 -10.17
C LEU A 51 -7.89 12.03 -8.81
N LEU A 52 -7.14 11.14 -8.16
CA LEU A 52 -7.53 10.55 -6.88
C LEU A 52 -7.46 11.57 -5.72
N GLU A 53 -6.56 12.54 -5.78
CA GLU A 53 -6.51 13.64 -4.80
C GLU A 53 -7.71 14.58 -4.88
N GLN A 54 -8.36 14.68 -6.05
CA GLN A 54 -9.53 15.54 -6.28
C GLN A 54 -10.86 14.85 -5.99
N ASP A 55 -10.91 13.52 -6.09
CA ASP A 55 -12.12 12.72 -5.89
C ASP A 55 -11.91 11.66 -4.80
N VAL A 56 -12.27 12.00 -3.56
CA VAL A 56 -12.16 11.10 -2.40
C VAL A 56 -13.04 9.86 -2.56
N ALA A 57 -14.21 9.98 -3.19
CA ALA A 57 -15.09 8.83 -3.40
C ALA A 57 -14.49 7.87 -4.43
N GLY A 58 -13.98 8.40 -5.54
CA GLY A 58 -13.20 7.66 -6.52
C GLY A 58 -11.97 6.99 -5.91
N ALA A 59 -11.25 7.69 -5.02
CA ALA A 59 -10.10 7.13 -4.31
C ALA A 59 -10.47 5.97 -3.38
N LYS A 60 -11.61 6.04 -2.67
CA LYS A 60 -12.11 4.91 -1.86
C LYS A 60 -12.40 3.68 -2.70
N GLN A 61 -13.08 3.88 -3.84
CA GLN A 61 -13.40 2.80 -4.75
C GLN A 61 -12.12 2.18 -5.33
N PHE A 62 -11.23 3.01 -5.88
CA PHE A 62 -9.96 2.56 -6.45
C PHE A 62 -9.11 1.81 -5.42
N TRP A 63 -9.00 2.32 -4.19
CA TRP A 63 -8.31 1.62 -3.09
C TRP A 63 -8.91 0.23 -2.83
N GLY A 64 -10.24 0.12 -2.72
CA GLY A 64 -10.92 -1.14 -2.44
C GLY A 64 -10.67 -2.18 -3.53
N GLU A 65 -10.84 -1.80 -4.79
CA GLU A 65 -10.57 -2.67 -5.95
C GLU A 65 -9.09 -3.08 -6.02
N THR A 66 -8.19 -2.13 -5.77
CA THR A 66 -6.75 -2.38 -5.85
C THR A 66 -6.26 -3.32 -4.75
N VAL A 67 -6.73 -3.15 -3.50
CA VAL A 67 -6.39 -4.06 -2.40
C VAL A 67 -6.90 -5.48 -2.67
N LEU A 68 -8.14 -5.63 -3.14
CA LEU A 68 -8.69 -6.95 -3.49
C LEU A 68 -7.87 -7.62 -4.59
N SER A 69 -7.53 -6.89 -5.65
CA SER A 69 -6.69 -7.41 -6.73
C SER A 69 -5.28 -7.78 -6.25
N ALA A 70 -4.70 -7.03 -5.30
CA ALA A 70 -3.40 -7.35 -4.72
C ALA A 70 -3.46 -8.68 -3.94
N ARG A 71 -4.51 -8.89 -3.15
CA ARG A 71 -4.75 -10.16 -2.43
C ARG A 71 -4.97 -11.34 -3.36
N GLU A 72 -5.73 -11.18 -4.44
CA GLU A 72 -5.92 -12.22 -5.45
C GLU A 72 -4.58 -12.63 -6.08
N LYS A 73 -3.74 -11.66 -6.43
CA LYS A 73 -2.40 -11.91 -6.97
C LYS A 73 -1.50 -12.62 -5.94
N MET A 74 -1.60 -12.27 -4.65
CA MET A 74 -0.91 -13.01 -3.59
C MET A 74 -1.37 -14.46 -3.51
N ALA A 75 -2.67 -14.72 -3.51
CA ALA A 75 -3.24 -16.06 -3.47
C ALA A 75 -2.78 -16.92 -4.67
N GLN A 76 -2.58 -16.30 -5.83
CA GLN A 76 -2.05 -16.94 -7.04
C GLN A 76 -0.51 -17.00 -7.06
N SER A 77 0.18 -16.60 -6.00
CA SER A 77 1.64 -16.50 -5.94
C SER A 77 2.28 -15.60 -7.02
N LEU A 78 1.51 -14.65 -7.56
CA LEU A 78 1.97 -13.63 -8.51
C LEU A 78 2.66 -12.47 -7.79
N TRP A 79 3.70 -12.78 -7.01
CA TRP A 79 4.28 -11.86 -6.00
C TRP A 79 4.69 -10.50 -6.57
N ARG A 80 5.39 -10.47 -7.70
CA ARG A 80 5.83 -9.21 -8.32
C ARG A 80 4.65 -8.31 -8.67
N GLN A 81 3.60 -8.88 -9.25
CA GLN A 81 2.40 -8.12 -9.61
C GLN A 81 1.63 -7.68 -8.35
N ALA A 82 1.60 -8.53 -7.32
CA ALA A 82 1.02 -8.19 -6.03
C ALA A 82 1.73 -6.99 -5.39
N LEU A 83 3.07 -6.96 -5.39
CA LEU A 83 3.86 -5.83 -4.86
C LEU A 83 3.55 -4.51 -5.56
N THR A 84 3.51 -4.50 -6.90
CA THR A 84 3.11 -3.31 -7.66
C THR A 84 1.69 -2.88 -7.32
N THR A 85 0.77 -3.84 -7.20
CA THR A 85 -0.63 -3.55 -6.88
C THR A 85 -0.79 -3.01 -5.45
N TYR A 86 -0.08 -3.56 -4.47
CA TYR A 86 -0.05 -3.01 -3.11
C TYR A 86 0.59 -1.63 -3.04
N GLY A 87 1.62 -1.35 -3.84
CA GLY A 87 2.18 -0.01 -3.96
C GLY A 87 1.12 1.02 -4.39
N ASN A 88 0.33 0.70 -5.42
CA ASN A 88 -0.80 1.54 -5.83
C ASN A 88 -1.86 1.70 -4.73
N ALA A 89 -2.19 0.61 -4.03
CA ALA A 89 -3.15 0.64 -2.92
C ALA A 89 -2.64 1.51 -1.77
N TRP A 90 -1.37 1.39 -1.40
CA TRP A 90 -0.74 2.14 -0.32
C TRP A 90 -0.69 3.63 -0.62
N GLU A 91 -0.33 4.04 -1.84
CA GLU A 91 -0.39 5.44 -2.23
C GLU A 91 -1.80 6.00 -2.18
N THR A 92 -2.77 5.23 -2.65
CA THR A 92 -4.18 5.64 -2.57
C THR A 92 -4.65 5.74 -1.11
N ALA A 93 -4.25 4.79 -0.26
CA ALA A 93 -4.53 4.84 1.16
C ALA A 93 -3.87 6.04 1.84
N THR A 94 -2.68 6.44 1.39
CA THR A 94 -1.99 7.66 1.85
C THR A 94 -2.76 8.91 1.43
N ILE A 95 -3.26 8.98 0.20
CA ILE A 95 -4.13 10.08 -0.26
C ILE A 95 -5.38 10.16 0.64
N LEU A 96 -6.04 9.02 0.88
CA LEU A 96 -7.21 8.94 1.76
C LEU A 96 -6.89 9.34 3.19
N LEU A 97 -5.74 8.93 3.73
CA LEU A 97 -5.28 9.30 5.07
C LEU A 97 -5.29 10.82 5.27
N HIS A 98 -4.87 11.58 4.24
CA HIS A 98 -4.81 13.04 4.29
C HIS A 98 -6.10 13.74 3.92
N ARG A 99 -6.91 13.18 3.02
CA ARG A 99 -8.04 13.86 2.39
C ARG A 99 -9.42 13.40 2.86
N ASP A 100 -9.56 12.17 3.36
CA ASP A 100 -10.84 11.64 3.78
C ASP A 100 -11.30 12.32 5.07
N THR A 101 -12.56 12.77 5.08
CA THR A 101 -13.17 13.36 6.28
C THR A 101 -13.41 12.32 7.37
N ASP A 102 -13.54 11.05 6.98
CA ASP A 102 -13.62 9.93 7.91
C ASP A 102 -12.22 9.44 8.31
N ARG A 103 -11.60 10.19 9.22
CA ARG A 103 -10.21 9.96 9.67
C ARG A 103 -10.02 8.56 10.25
N SER A 104 -10.92 8.12 11.13
CA SER A 104 -10.89 6.79 11.74
C SER A 104 -10.79 5.70 10.67
N ARG A 105 -11.67 5.70 9.65
CA ARG A 105 -11.58 4.70 8.58
C ARG A 105 -10.34 4.87 7.71
N ALA A 106 -9.90 6.09 7.44
CA ALA A 106 -8.71 6.33 6.64
C ALA A 106 -7.42 5.80 7.30
N GLU A 107 -7.27 6.00 8.62
CA GLU A 107 -6.18 5.46 9.44
C GLU A 107 -6.11 3.93 9.36
N LEU A 108 -7.26 3.26 9.54
CA LEU A 108 -7.36 1.80 9.46
C LEU A 108 -7.04 1.27 8.05
N ARG A 109 -7.52 1.94 7.00
CA ARG A 109 -7.18 1.58 5.61
C ARG A 109 -5.69 1.68 5.35
N TYR A 110 -5.07 2.77 5.80
CA TYR A 110 -3.65 3.00 5.66
C TYR A 110 -2.83 1.93 6.38
N SER A 111 -3.01 1.79 7.69
CA SER A 111 -2.29 0.82 8.53
C SER A 111 -2.41 -0.59 7.97
N ARG A 112 -3.63 -1.03 7.67
CA ARG A 112 -3.86 -2.37 7.12
C ARG A 112 -3.15 -2.54 5.79
N THR A 113 -3.28 -1.59 4.85
CA THR A 113 -2.63 -1.70 3.54
C THR A 113 -1.12 -1.81 3.68
N VAL A 114 -0.52 -1.04 4.60
CA VAL A 114 0.92 -1.12 4.87
C VAL A 114 1.30 -2.50 5.43
N ALA A 115 0.56 -3.03 6.40
CA ALA A 115 0.84 -4.36 6.95
C ALA A 115 0.79 -5.44 5.85
N GLU A 116 -0.25 -5.46 5.03
CA GLU A 116 -0.40 -6.44 3.93
C GLU A 116 0.73 -6.29 2.89
N PHE A 117 1.18 -5.06 2.63
CA PHE A 117 2.30 -4.80 1.73
C PHE A 117 3.65 -5.27 2.34
N ILE A 118 3.87 -5.04 3.63
CA ILE A 118 5.02 -5.58 4.37
C ILE A 118 5.03 -7.11 4.27
N TYR A 119 3.90 -7.78 4.51
CA TYR A 119 3.79 -9.23 4.35
C TYR A 119 4.20 -9.69 2.94
N ALA A 120 3.72 -9.01 1.90
CA ALA A 120 4.09 -9.32 0.52
C ALA A 120 5.60 -9.13 0.26
N LEU A 121 6.22 -8.07 0.80
CA LEU A 121 7.66 -7.82 0.70
C LEU A 121 8.47 -8.90 1.43
N ARG A 122 8.04 -9.30 2.63
CA ARG A 122 8.65 -10.37 3.41
C ARG A 122 8.57 -11.72 2.69
N ARG A 123 7.45 -11.99 2.02
CA ARG A 123 7.26 -13.21 1.22
C ARG A 123 8.25 -13.33 0.07
N VAL A 124 8.71 -12.23 -0.52
CA VAL A 124 9.79 -12.23 -1.53
C VAL A 124 11.19 -12.03 -0.94
N GLN A 125 11.34 -12.19 0.38
CA GLN A 125 12.58 -12.01 1.13
C GLN A 125 13.18 -10.60 1.07
N ASN A 126 12.37 -9.59 0.74
CA ASN A 126 12.82 -8.22 0.66
C ASN A 126 12.69 -7.50 2.02
N ARG A 127 13.56 -7.88 2.97
CA ARG A 127 13.51 -7.39 4.35
C ARG A 127 13.85 -5.91 4.49
N CYS A 128 14.77 -5.40 3.66
CA CYS A 128 15.18 -4.01 3.68
C CYS A 128 14.00 -3.10 3.36
N ASP A 129 13.27 -3.40 2.28
CA ASP A 129 12.13 -2.58 1.85
C ASP A 129 10.96 -2.70 2.83
N ALA A 130 10.74 -3.89 3.40
CA ALA A 130 9.75 -4.06 4.46
C ALA A 130 10.04 -3.14 5.67
N ASN A 131 11.29 -3.12 6.15
CA ASN A 131 11.69 -2.25 7.26
C ASN A 131 11.59 -0.76 6.89
N LEU A 132 11.95 -0.40 5.66
CA LEU A 132 11.83 0.99 5.19
C LEU A 132 10.36 1.42 5.14
N LEU A 133 9.48 0.58 4.60
CA LEU A 133 8.04 0.85 4.56
C LEU A 133 7.45 1.03 5.96
N TYR A 134 7.88 0.20 6.93
CA TYR A 134 7.51 0.37 8.34
C TYR A 134 7.93 1.74 8.89
N GLN A 135 9.17 2.17 8.61
CA GLN A 135 9.68 3.47 9.07
C GLN A 135 8.89 4.63 8.45
N ILE A 136 8.62 4.56 7.14
CA ILE A 136 7.81 5.55 6.42
C ILE A 136 6.42 5.64 7.06
N ALA A 137 5.76 4.50 7.31
CA ALA A 137 4.44 4.49 7.92
C ALA A 137 4.41 5.05 9.34
N SER A 138 5.43 4.73 10.16
CA SER A 138 5.56 5.30 11.50
C SER A 138 5.69 6.83 11.44
N CYS A 139 6.53 7.35 10.53
CA CYS A 139 6.70 8.79 10.34
C CYS A 139 5.43 9.47 9.83
N GLU A 140 4.74 8.86 8.86
CA GLU A 140 3.51 9.41 8.27
C GLU A 140 2.42 9.57 9.34
N LEU A 141 2.24 8.56 10.18
CA LEU A 141 1.25 8.58 11.27
C LEU A 141 1.65 9.52 12.42
N GLU A 142 2.94 9.76 12.64
CA GLU A 142 3.41 10.71 13.66
C GLU A 142 3.10 12.17 13.33
N GLY A 143 3.08 12.50 12.03
CA GLY A 143 2.79 13.85 11.56
C GLY A 143 1.31 14.24 11.58
N LEU A 144 0.43 13.35 12.05
CA LEU A 144 -1.02 13.51 11.91
C LEU A 144 -1.76 13.52 13.26
N PRO A 145 -2.83 14.31 13.40
CA PRO A 145 -3.74 14.18 14.52
C PRO A 145 -4.60 12.91 14.33
N LEU A 146 -4.20 11.83 14.98
CA LEU A 146 -4.83 10.52 14.86
C LEU A 146 -6.09 10.40 15.75
N THR A 147 -7.07 9.64 15.24
CA THR A 147 -8.27 9.24 15.97
C THR A 147 -8.01 8.00 16.81
N HIS A 148 -7.25 7.04 16.26
CA HIS A 148 -6.79 5.86 16.99
C HIS A 148 -5.45 6.10 17.67
N ILE A 149 -5.15 5.27 18.67
CA ILE A 149 -3.84 5.26 19.31
C ILE A 149 -2.82 4.76 18.27
N LYS A 150 -1.75 5.53 18.03
CA LYS A 150 -0.69 5.18 17.05
C LYS A 150 -0.21 3.74 17.21
N GLN A 151 -0.03 3.29 18.46
CA GLN A 151 0.43 1.94 18.76
C GLN A 151 -0.51 0.85 18.21
N GLU A 152 -1.83 1.03 18.33
CA GLU A 152 -2.83 0.09 17.79
C GLU A 152 -2.79 0.04 16.26
N LEU A 153 -2.51 1.17 15.61
CA LEU A 153 -2.30 1.22 14.16
C LEU A 153 -0.98 0.59 13.73
N MET A 154 0.05 0.61 14.56
CA MET A 154 1.39 0.11 14.23
C MET A 154 1.57 -1.38 14.56
N GLU A 155 0.82 -1.92 15.52
CA GLU A 155 0.94 -3.31 15.98
C GLU A 155 0.85 -4.33 14.83
N PRO A 156 -0.10 -4.24 13.87
CA PRO A 156 -0.14 -5.16 12.73
C PRO A 156 1.10 -5.08 11.82
N LEU A 157 1.77 -3.92 11.76
CA LEU A 157 2.99 -3.76 10.97
C LEU A 157 4.18 -4.37 11.69
N VAL A 158 4.25 -4.27 13.03
CA VAL A 158 5.27 -4.93 13.85
C VAL A 158 5.17 -6.45 13.68
N GLU A 159 3.95 -6.99 13.76
CA GLU A 159 3.68 -8.40 13.49
C GLU A 159 4.15 -8.79 12.08
N ALA A 160 3.81 -8.00 11.06
CA ALA A 160 4.23 -8.26 9.68
C ALA A 160 5.75 -8.26 9.47
N ILE A 161 6.48 -7.40 10.19
CA ILE A 161 7.95 -7.34 10.16
C ILE A 161 8.58 -8.54 10.87
N ALA A 162 8.04 -8.89 12.03
CA ALA A 162 8.53 -9.97 12.89
C ALA A 162 8.21 -11.36 12.32
N CYS A 163 7.14 -11.46 11.53
CA CYS A 163 6.65 -12.69 10.94
C CYS A 163 7.75 -13.43 10.16
N ASP A 164 7.84 -14.73 10.44
CA ASP A 164 8.75 -15.59 9.71
C ASP A 164 8.21 -15.89 8.29
N TYR A 165 9.03 -16.52 7.45
CA TYR A 165 8.66 -16.77 6.06
C TYR A 165 7.47 -17.75 5.91
N GLN A 166 7.29 -18.65 6.90
CA GLN A 166 6.28 -19.70 6.86
C GLN A 166 4.93 -19.18 7.35
N GLU A 167 4.92 -18.43 8.45
CA GLU A 167 3.75 -17.72 8.96
C GLU A 167 3.20 -16.71 7.94
N ALA A 168 4.09 -16.01 7.21
CA ALA A 168 3.68 -15.10 6.13
C ALA A 168 3.00 -15.86 4.98
N ALA A 169 3.31 -17.15 4.79
CA ALA A 169 2.64 -18.00 3.82
C ALA A 169 1.25 -18.43 4.31
N ASP A 170 1.11 -18.73 5.60
CA ASP A 170 -0.13 -19.17 6.21
C ASP A 170 -1.16 -18.03 6.26
N TRP A 171 -0.71 -16.80 6.55
CA TRP A 171 -1.55 -15.61 6.53
C TRP A 171 -2.23 -15.36 5.17
N ILE A 172 -1.56 -15.71 4.07
CA ILE A 172 -2.11 -15.56 2.71
C ILE A 172 -3.29 -16.50 2.46
N ASN A 173 -3.28 -17.67 3.10
CA ASN A 173 -4.40 -18.61 3.01
C ASN A 173 -5.62 -18.14 3.82
N GLU A 174 -5.42 -17.27 4.81
CA GLU A 174 -6.48 -16.69 5.63
C GLU A 174 -7.05 -15.39 5.04
N LEU A 175 -6.33 -14.71 4.14
CA LEU A 175 -6.77 -13.44 3.51
C LEU A 175 -8.17 -13.49 2.87
N PRO A 176 -8.56 -14.53 2.10
CA PRO A 176 -9.89 -14.63 1.51
C PRO A 176 -11.02 -14.60 2.57
N ARG A 177 -10.77 -15.18 3.75
CA ARG A 177 -11.73 -15.20 4.87
C ARG A 177 -11.85 -13.85 5.56
N MET A 178 -10.80 -13.03 5.50
CA MET A 178 -10.80 -11.67 6.04
C MET A 178 -11.48 -10.67 5.10
N SER A 179 -11.56 -10.92 3.79
CA SER A 179 -12.28 -10.06 2.84
C SER A 179 -13.80 -10.18 2.92
N GLU A 180 -14.34 -11.37 3.19
CA GLU A 180 -15.80 -11.58 3.32
C GLU A 180 -16.41 -10.76 4.48
N LYS A 181 -15.64 -10.53 5.56
CA LYS A 181 -16.09 -9.71 6.70
C LYS A 181 -16.10 -8.20 6.42
N VAL A 182 -15.34 -7.75 5.40
CA VAL A 182 -15.22 -6.32 5.04
C VAL A 182 -16.29 -5.89 4.03
N GLN A 183 -16.86 -6.83 3.28
CA GLN A 183 -17.93 -6.58 2.30
C GLN A 183 -19.34 -6.55 2.90
N SER A 184 -19.49 -6.71 4.23
CA SER A 184 -20.75 -6.37 4.89
C SER A 184 -21.05 -4.88 4.65
N PRO A 185 -22.17 -4.52 4.01
CA PRO A 185 -22.59 -3.13 3.96
C PRO A 185 -22.89 -2.72 5.40
N ILE A 186 -22.00 -1.94 5.99
CA ILE A 186 -22.29 -1.24 7.24
C ILE A 186 -23.35 -0.19 6.87
N HIS A 187 -24.61 -0.59 7.04
CA HIS A 187 -25.79 0.26 6.99
C HIS A 187 -25.71 1.38 8.04
#